data_AF-A0A971TD34-F1
#
_entry.id   AF-A0A971TD34-F1
#
_cell.length_a   1.000
_cell.length_b   1.000
_cell.length_c   1.000
_cell.angle_alpha   90.00
_cell.angle_beta   90.00
_cell.angle_gamma   90.00
#
_symmetry.space_group_name_H-M   'P 1'
#
loop_
_entity.id
_entity.type
_entity.pdbx_description
1 polymer ?
#
loop_
_entity_poly.entity_id
_entity_poly.type
_entity_poly.pdbx_seq_one_letter_code
_entity_poly.pdbx_strand_id
1 'polypeptide(L)'
;QDMVDFADGISDRAAGERLHRSLQGKGAFRRFKNELYQRHPDLISLWHAFRDARARRRAVEWLRDEDLISGDEAQRFLDENPEPALP
;
A
#
# COMPACT_ATOMS: atom_id res chain seq x y z
N GLN A 1 -3.43 -7.73 -2.09
CA GLN A 1 -1.96 -7.76 -2.02
C GLN A 1 -1.41 -6.61 -1.18
N ASP A 2 -1.82 -5.35 -1.38
CA ASP A 2 -1.28 -4.16 -0.65
C ASP A 2 -1.04 -4.32 0.86
N MET A 3 -1.95 -4.95 1.62
CA MET A 3 -1.75 -5.14 3.07
C MET A 3 -0.63 -6.13 3.40
N VAL A 4 -0.44 -7.15 2.57
CA VAL A 4 0.64 -8.13 2.71
C VAL A 4 1.95 -7.45 2.37
N ASP A 5 2.02 -6.78 1.23
CA ASP A 5 3.25 -6.08 0.80
C ASP A 5 3.65 -4.98 1.79
N PHE A 6 2.67 -4.28 2.38
CA PHE A 6 2.93 -3.33 3.44
C PHE A 6 3.52 -4.02 4.68
N ALA A 7 2.92 -5.13 5.13
CA ALA A 7 3.42 -5.86 6.30
C ALA A 7 4.83 -6.43 6.08
N ASP A 8 5.10 -6.94 4.88
CA ASP A 8 6.40 -7.51 4.48
C ASP A 8 7.47 -6.42 4.30
N GLY A 9 7.07 -5.20 3.97
CA GLY A 9 7.95 -4.04 3.80
C GLY A 9 8.33 -3.32 5.10
N ILE A 10 7.78 -3.71 6.26
CA ILE A 10 8.17 -3.13 7.56
C ILE A 10 9.43 -3.82 8.09
N SER A 11 10.51 -3.07 8.26
CA SER A 11 11.79 -3.54 8.78
C SER A 11 11.74 -3.95 10.26
N ASP A 12 10.86 -3.35 11.07
CA ASP A 12 10.55 -3.87 12.40
C ASP A 12 9.84 -5.21 12.25
N ARG A 13 10.62 -6.28 12.32
CA ARG A 13 10.15 -7.67 12.20
C ARG A 13 9.01 -7.98 13.16
N ALA A 14 9.00 -7.44 14.38
CA ALA A 14 7.95 -7.73 15.34
C ALA A 14 6.61 -7.09 14.92
N ALA A 15 6.66 -5.86 14.41
CA ALA A 15 5.49 -5.16 13.86
C ALA A 15 4.99 -5.81 12.56
N GLY A 16 5.90 -6.05 11.59
CA GLY A 16 5.58 -6.69 10.32
C GLY A 16 4.92 -8.06 10.51
N GLU A 17 5.49 -8.90 11.36
CA GLU A 17 4.93 -10.23 11.69
C GLU A 17 3.55 -10.17 12.34
N ARG A 18 3.30 -9.20 13.22
CA ARG A 18 1.96 -9.02 13.82
C ARG A 18 0.93 -8.63 12.77
N LEU A 19 1.28 -7.70 11.89
CA LEU A 19 0.43 -7.29 10.77
C LEU A 19 0.19 -8.47 9.82
N HIS A 20 1.23 -9.22 9.46
CA HIS A 20 1.12 -10.38 8.56
C HIS A 20 0.21 -11.47 9.15
N ARG A 21 0.35 -11.80 10.44
CA ARG A 21 -0.55 -12.75 11.13
C ARG A 21 -2.00 -12.28 11.16
N SER A 22 -2.24 -10.97 11.29
CA SER A 22 -3.60 -10.43 11.31
C SER A 22 -4.36 -10.72 10.00
N LEU A 23 -3.65 -10.92 8.90
CA LEU A 23 -4.18 -11.15 7.55
C LEU A 23 -4.65 -12.60 7.30
N GLN A 24 -4.52 -13.50 8.28
CA GLN A 24 -4.87 -14.91 8.10
C GLN A 24 -6.34 -15.21 8.40
N GLY A 25 -7.08 -15.79 7.44
CA GLY A 25 -8.45 -16.26 7.63
C GLY A 25 -9.55 -15.17 7.61
N LYS A 26 -10.78 -15.55 7.98
CA LYS A 26 -11.98 -14.69 7.84
C LYS A 26 -11.83 -13.39 8.66
N GLY A 27 -12.08 -12.24 8.04
CA GLY A 27 -11.99 -10.93 8.70
C GLY A 27 -10.59 -10.31 8.74
N ALA A 28 -9.65 -10.84 7.96
CA ALA A 28 -8.29 -10.33 7.78
C ALA A 28 -8.19 -8.80 7.68
N PHE A 29 -8.99 -8.20 6.80
CA PHE A 29 -9.00 -6.76 6.58
C PHE A 29 -9.29 -5.94 7.84
N ARG A 30 -10.32 -6.34 8.60
CA ARG A 30 -10.70 -5.63 9.84
C ARG A 30 -9.62 -5.81 10.91
N ARG A 31 -9.07 -7.03 11.04
CA ARG A 31 -8.01 -7.28 12.04
C ARG A 31 -6.72 -6.54 11.72
N PHE A 32 -6.31 -6.49 10.46
CA PHE A 32 -5.16 -5.69 10.04
C PHE A 32 -5.31 -4.24 10.44
N LYS A 33 -6.45 -3.62 10.13
CA LYS A 33 -6.70 -2.23 10.56
C LYS A 33 -6.73 -2.11 12.09
N ASN A 34 -7.37 -3.04 12.79
CA ASN A 34 -7.39 -2.98 14.26
C ASN A 34 -5.97 -3.07 14.84
N GLU A 35 -5.14 -3.98 14.34
CA GLU A 35 -3.74 -4.12 14.76
C GLU A 35 -2.97 -2.83 14.47
N LEU A 36 -3.04 -2.34 13.22
CA LEU A 36 -2.38 -1.11 12.79
C LEU A 36 -2.78 0.09 13.65
N TYR A 37 -4.08 0.33 13.82
CA TYR A 37 -4.57 1.54 14.50
C TYR A 37 -4.40 1.49 16.02
N GLN A 38 -4.43 0.30 16.63
CA GLN A 38 -4.32 0.18 18.09
C GLN A 38 -2.89 -0.02 18.57
N ARG A 39 -2.03 -0.66 17.75
CA ARG A 39 -0.68 -1.08 18.17
C ARG A 39 0.44 -0.34 17.45
N HIS A 40 0.16 0.23 16.29
CA HIS A 40 1.17 0.85 15.42
C HIS A 40 0.70 2.22 14.88
N PRO A 41 0.35 3.18 15.76
CA PRO A 41 -0.18 4.48 15.33
C PRO A 41 0.79 5.29 14.45
N ASP A 42 2.10 5.08 14.64
CA ASP A 42 3.19 5.61 13.84
C ASP A 42 3.17 5.13 12.38
N LEU A 43 2.67 3.92 12.13
CA LEU A 43 2.58 3.33 10.79
C LEU A 43 1.31 3.73 10.03
N ILE A 44 0.33 4.38 10.67
CA ILE A 44 -0.96 4.71 10.05
C ILE A 44 -0.77 5.65 8.85
N SER A 45 -0.01 6.74 9.02
CA SER A 45 0.24 7.69 7.94
C SER A 45 1.00 7.06 6.78
N LEU A 46 1.96 6.18 7.08
CA LEU A 46 2.71 5.43 6.08
C LEU A 46 1.81 4.47 5.31
N TRP A 47 0.93 3.74 6.00
CA TRP A 47 -0.06 2.87 5.36
C TRP A 47 -0.96 3.64 4.39
N HIS A 48 -1.44 4.82 4.79
CA HIS A 48 -2.26 5.66 3.91
C HIS A 48 -1.48 6.13 2.68
N ALA A 49 -0.28 6.66 2.87
CA ALA A 49 0.56 7.11 1.76
C ALA A 49 0.86 5.97 0.77
N PHE A 50 1.25 4.79 1.29
CA PHE A 50 1.55 3.60 0.49
C PHE A 50 0.32 3.11 -0.30
N ARG A 51 -0.82 2.92 0.39
CA ARG A 51 -2.06 2.47 -0.26
C ARG A 51 -2.52 3.45 -1.33
N ASP A 52 -2.45 4.74 -1.06
CA ASP A 52 -2.93 5.76 -1.99
C ASP A 52 -2.00 5.88 -3.20
N ALA A 53 -0.68 5.78 -3.03
CA ALA A 53 0.27 5.73 -4.14
C ALA A 53 -0.04 4.56 -5.08
N ARG A 54 -0.28 3.36 -4.54
CA ARG A 54 -0.67 2.18 -5.32
C ARG A 54 -2.02 2.31 -6.00
N ALA A 55 -2.99 2.90 -5.31
CA ALA A 55 -4.30 3.18 -5.90
C ALA A 55 -4.18 4.12 -7.10
N ARG A 56 -3.40 5.20 -6.98
CA ARG A 56 -3.12 6.14 -8.09
C ARG A 56 -2.39 5.46 -9.23
N ARG A 57 -1.34 4.68 -8.93
CA ARG A 57 -0.59 3.91 -9.93
C ARG A 57 -1.52 3.02 -10.76
N ARG A 58 -2.35 2.20 -10.10
CA ARG A 58 -3.31 1.32 -10.79
C ARG A 58 -4.34 2.10 -11.60
N ALA A 59 -4.78 3.26 -11.11
CA ALA A 59 -5.69 4.13 -11.86
C ALA A 59 -5.04 4.67 -13.14
N VAL A 60 -3.78 5.10 -13.08
CA VAL A 60 -3.04 5.61 -14.24
C VAL A 60 -2.70 4.50 -15.23
N GLU A 61 -2.30 3.33 -14.76
CA GLU A 61 -2.11 2.15 -15.60
C GLU A 61 -3.42 1.78 -16.30
N TRP A 62 -4.55 1.79 -15.59
CA TRP A 62 -5.86 1.56 -16.20
C TRP A 62 -6.22 2.62 -17.26
N LEU A 63 -6.02 3.92 -16.97
CA LEU A 63 -6.29 4.99 -17.94
C LEU A 63 -5.47 4.83 -19.23
N ARG A 64 -4.21 4.40 -19.11
CA ARG A 64 -3.36 4.10 -20.26
C ARG A 64 -3.89 2.90 -21.04
N ASP A 65 -4.26 1.83 -20.35
CA ASP A 65 -4.73 0.58 -20.97
C ASP A 65 -6.07 0.76 -21.72
N GLU A 66 -6.88 1.75 -21.32
CA GLU A 66 -8.11 2.17 -22.00
C GLU A 66 -7.87 3.26 -23.08
N ASP A 67 -6.61 3.55 -23.42
CA ASP A 67 -6.20 4.60 -24.38
C ASP A 67 -6.75 6.00 -24.06
N LEU A 68 -7.06 6.29 -22.78
CA LEU A 68 -7.55 7.59 -22.32
C LEU A 68 -6.43 8.60 -22.06
N ILE A 69 -5.20 8.12 -21.87
CA ILE A 69 -3.97 8.90 -21.78
C ILE A 69 -2.86 8.20 -22.56
N SER A 70 -1.87 8.96 -23.02
CA SER A 70 -0.70 8.38 -23.68
C SER A 70 0.21 7.62 -22.71
N GLY A 71 1.02 6.70 -23.26
CA GLY A 71 2.05 6.01 -22.49
C GLY A 71 3.05 6.96 -21.83
N ASP A 72 3.41 8.05 -22.50
CA ASP A 72 4.34 9.06 -21.97
C ASP A 72 3.73 9.87 -20.83
N GLU A 73 2.43 10.22 -20.91
CA GLU A 73 1.71 10.88 -19.82
C GLU A 73 1.59 9.99 -18.59
N ALA A 74 1.27 8.70 -18.81
CA ALA A 74 1.24 7.72 -17.74
C ALA A 74 2.61 7.56 -17.08
N GLN A 75 3.68 7.42 -17.88
CA GLN A 75 5.04 7.28 -17.36
C GLN A 75 5.48 8.50 -16.55
N ARG A 76 5.24 9.71 -17.07
CA ARG A 76 5.54 10.96 -16.37
C ARG A 76 4.86 11.02 -15.00
N PHE A 77 3.58 10.66 -14.93
CA PHE A 77 2.86 10.65 -13.66
C PHE A 77 3.50 9.68 -12.66
N LEU A 78 3.89 8.48 -13.09
CA LEU A 78 4.52 7.48 -12.23
C LEU A 78 5.89 7.94 -11.74
N ASP A 79 6.67 8.61 -12.57
CA ASP A 79 7.99 9.15 -12.22
C ASP A 79 7.87 10.31 -11.21
N GLU A 80 6.85 11.16 -11.37
CA GLU A 80 6.56 12.28 -10.46
C GLU A 80 5.92 11.83 -9.13
N ASN A 81 5.30 10.66 -9.10
CA ASN A 81 4.56 10.13 -7.95
C ASN A 81 5.05 8.72 -7.56
N PRO A 82 6.31 8.57 -7.13
CA PRO A 82 6.84 7.27 -6.73
C PRO A 82 6.12 6.73 -5.50
N GLU A 83 6.07 5.40 -5.40
CA GLU A 83 5.61 4.73 -4.18
C GLU A 83 6.55 5.09 -3.01
N PRO A 84 6.01 5.47 -1.83
CA PRO A 84 6.85 5.80 -0.69
C PRO A 84 7.63 4.56 -0.21
N ALA A 85 8.89 4.77 0.16
CA ALA A 85 9.67 3.74 0.82
C ALA A 85 9.05 3.39 2.19
N LEU A 86 8.99 2.09 2.49
CA LEU A 86 8.57 1.59 3.79
C LEU A 86 9.79 1.51 4.73
N PRO A 87 9.58 1.77 6.04
CA PRO A 87 10.66 1.84 7.02
C PRO A 87 11.22 0.47 7.37
#